data_AF-A0A1V5VEE2-F1
#
_entry.id   AF-A0A1V5VEE2-F1
#
_cell.length_a   1.000
_cell.length_b   1.000
_cell.length_c   1.000
_cell.angle_alpha   90.00
_cell.angle_beta   90.00
_cell.angle_gamma   90.00
#
_symmetry.space_group_name_H-M   'P 1'
#
loop_
_entity.id
_entity.type
_entity.pdbx_description
1 polymer ?
#
loop_
_entity_poly.entity_id
_entity_poly.type
_entity_poly.pdbx_seq_one_letter_code
_entity_poly.pdbx_strand_id
1 'polypeptide(L)' 'MSEKFSYTKTLKELQDILSELESDDVEIDRIADNVRKSVSLIKALREKLRKTETEIKEIVKEFDDNQE' A
#
# COMPACT_ATOMS: atom_id res chain seq x y z
N MET A 1 -11.16 -9.43 15.44
CA MET A 1 -11.56 -8.46 14.39
C MET A 1 -10.37 -8.31 13.48
N SER A 2 -10.49 -8.73 12.21
CA SER A 2 -9.36 -8.73 11.27
C SER A 2 -8.77 -7.33 11.19
N GLU A 3 -7.52 -7.21 11.65
CA GLU A 3 -6.65 -6.07 11.42
C GLU A 3 -6.41 -5.96 9.90
N LYS A 4 -7.43 -5.48 9.19
CA LYS A 4 -7.33 -5.08 7.81
C LYS A 4 -6.23 -4.04 7.81
N PHE A 5 -5.10 -4.40 7.22
CA PHE A 5 -4.09 -3.52 6.69
C PHE A 5 -4.82 -2.39 5.96
N SER A 6 -5.12 -1.33 6.72
CA SER A 6 -6.08 -0.32 6.34
C SER A 6 -5.29 0.65 5.50
N TYR A 7 -5.66 0.78 4.24
CA TYR A 7 -5.10 1.79 3.35
C TYR A 7 -5.02 3.15 4.06
N THR A 8 -6.04 3.49 4.86
CA THR A 8 -6.08 4.69 5.69
C THR A 8 -4.96 4.75 6.73
N LYS A 9 -4.59 3.63 7.37
CA LYS A 9 -3.48 3.58 8.34
C LYS A 9 -2.13 3.79 7.65
N THR A 10 -1.92 3.12 6.51
CA THR A 10 -0.71 3.30 5.70
C THR A 10 -0.59 4.72 5.17
N LEU A 11 -1.71 5.32 4.74
CA LEU A 11 -1.75 6.70 4.24
C LEU A 11 -1.47 7.72 5.36
N LYS A 12 -1.96 7.44 6.57
CA LYS A 12 -1.67 8.26 7.76
C LYS A 12 -0.19 8.20 8.14
N GLU A 13 0.41 7.00 8.19
CA GLU A 13 1.86 6.85 8.41
C GLU A 13 2.70 7.61 7.36
N LEU A 14 2.26 7.59 6.09
CA LEU A 14 2.92 8.36 5.04
C LEU A 14 2.84 9.88 5.28
N GLN A 15 1.70 10.38 5.77
CA GLN A 15 1.51 11.79 6.11
C GLN A 15 2.32 12.22 7.34
N ASP A 16 2.38 11.36 8.37
CA ASP A 16 3.20 11.60 9.57
C ASP A 16 4.69 11.67 9.17
N ILE A 17 5.15 10.75 8.32
CA ILE A 17 6.50 10.79 7.75
C ILE A 17 6.73 12.10 7.01
N LEU A 18 5.83 12.50 6.12
CA LEU A 18 5.97 13.74 5.35
C LEU A 18 6.07 14.97 6.27
N SER A 19 5.27 14.99 7.34
CA SER A 19 5.26 16.09 8.32
C SER A 19 6.55 16.12 9.15
N GLU A 20 7.12 14.95 9.48
CA GLU A 20 8.46 14.88 10.05
C GLU A 20 9.49 15.45 9.07
N LEU A 21 9.47 15.08 7.79
CA LEU A 21 10.42 15.59 6.79
C LEU A 21 10.41 17.11 6.61
N GLU A 22 9.27 17.76 6.84
CA GLU A 22 9.11 19.21 6.75
C GLU A 22 9.50 19.96 8.04
N SER A 23 9.78 19.24 9.13
CA SER A 23 10.20 19.82 10.40
C SER A 23 11.71 20.12 10.38
N ASP A 24 12.11 21.31 10.83
CA ASP A 24 13.49 21.80 10.84
C ASP A 24 14.46 20.97 11.71
N ASP A 25 13.96 20.04 12.52
CA ASP A 25 14.72 19.24 13.51
C ASP A 25 15.00 17.79 13.05
N VAL A 26 14.86 17.49 11.75
CA VAL A 26 14.97 16.11 11.28
C VAL A 26 16.37 15.74 10.79
N GLU A 27 16.98 14.79 11.49
CA GLU A 27 18.21 14.11 11.07
C GLU A 27 18.01 13.44 9.70
N ILE A 28 18.86 13.80 8.74
CA ILE A 28 18.88 13.27 7.35
C ILE A 28 18.84 11.73 7.30
N ASP A 29 19.42 11.03 8.28
CA ASP A 29 19.38 9.56 8.35
C ASP A 29 17.98 9.02 8.66
N ARG A 30 17.16 9.70 9.48
CA ARG A 30 15.78 9.30 9.76
C ARG A 30 14.87 9.50 8.53
N ILE A 31 15.16 10.51 7.71
CA ILE A 31 14.48 10.75 6.43
C ILE A 31 14.62 9.55 5.50
N ALA A 32 15.84 9.06 5.33
CA ALA A 32 16.13 7.94 4.44
C ALA A 32 15.39 6.65 4.87
N ASP A 33 15.34 6.39 6.18
CA ASP A 33 14.63 5.23 6.73
C ASP A 33 13.11 5.33 6.58
N ASN A 34 12.55 6.51 6.87
CA ASN A 34 11.12 6.77 6.71
C ASN A 34 10.69 6.66 5.24
N VAL A 35 11.49 7.18 4.30
CA VAL A 35 11.21 7.04 2.86
C VAL A 35 11.31 5.57 2.41
N ARG A 36 12.30 4.79 2.89
CA ARG A 36 12.39 3.35 2.57
C ARG A 36 11.18 2.56 3.07
N LYS A 37 10.71 2.84 4.28
CA LYS A 37 9.47 2.25 4.83
C LYS A 37 8.27 2.61 3.98
N SER A 38 8.13 3.88 3.63
CA SER A 38 7.06 4.40 2.78
C SER A 38 6.99 3.68 1.44
N VAL A 39 8.14 3.52 0.76
CA VAL A 39 8.24 2.81 -0.53
C VAL A 39 7.86 1.33 -0.39
N SER A 40 8.25 0.69 0.72
CA SER A 40 7.90 -0.72 0.99
C SER A 40 6.40 -0.90 1.20
N LEU A 41 5.76 0.01 1.93
CA LEU A 41 4.32 0.02 2.15
C LEU A 41 3.54 0.23 0.84
N ILE A 42 3.97 1.18 0.01
CA ILE A 42 3.37 1.43 -1.31
C ILE A 42 3.51 0.21 -2.23
N LYS A 43 4.68 -0.46 -2.22
CA LYS A 43 4.87 -1.71 -2.99
C LYS A 43 3.89 -2.79 -2.56
N ALA A 44 3.72 -3.00 -1.25
CA ALA A 44 2.78 -3.99 -0.72
C ALA A 44 1.33 -3.67 -1.12
N LEU A 45 0.92 -2.40 -1.09
CA LEU A 45 -0.41 -1.98 -1.56
C LEU A 45 -0.62 -2.24 -3.05
N ARG A 46 0.38 -1.93 -3.90
CA ARG A 46 0.30 -2.20 -5.35
C ARG A 46 0.22 -3.69 -5.65
N GLU A 47 0.96 -4.52 -4.92
CA GLU A 47 0.90 -5.97 -5.08
C GLU A 47 -0.48 -6.51 -4.70
N LYS A 48 -1.06 -6.01 -3.60
CA LYS A 48 -2.41 -6.37 -3.18
C LYS A 48 -3.47 -5.98 -4.20
N LEU A 49 -3.38 -4.76 -4.74
CA LEU A 49 -4.27 -4.31 -5.82
C LEU A 49 -4.16 -5.19 -7.07
N ARG A 50 -2.93 -5.53 -7.49
CA ARG A 50 -2.71 -6.45 -8.62
C ARG A 50 -3.29 -7.84 -8.36
N LYS A 51 -3.11 -8.40 -7.16
CA LYS A 51 -3.70 -9.69 -6.79
C LYS A 51 -5.22 -9.65 -6.89
N THR A 52 -5.84 -8.61 -6.34
CA THR A 52 -7.29 -8.44 -6.43
C THR A 52 -7.77 -8.28 -7.87
N GLU A 53 -7.03 -7.54 -8.72
CA GLU A 53 -7.35 -7.42 -10.14
C GLU A 53 -7.26 -8.78 -10.86
N THR A 54 -6.24 -9.58 -10.55
CA THR A 54 -6.10 -10.93 -11.12
C THR A 54 -7.23 -11.86 -10.67
N GLU A 55 -7.57 -11.88 -9.38
CA GLU A 55 -8.71 -12.67 -8.87
C GLU A 55 -10.01 -12.28 -9.57
N ILE A 56 -10.27 -10.98 -9.76
CA ILE A 56 -11.46 -10.52 -10.48
C ILE A 56 -11.45 -11.03 -11.93
N LYS A 57 -10.30 -10.97 -12.62
CA LYS A 57 -10.19 -11.49 -14.00
C LYS A 57 -10.42 -12.99 -14.08
N GLU A 58 -9.92 -13.76 -13.12
CA GLU A 58 -10.16 -15.21 -13.07
C GLU A 58 -11.64 -15.52 -12.84
N ILE A 59 -12.29 -14.83 -11.90
CA ILE A 59 -13.73 -15.01 -11.64
C ILE A 59 -14.57 -14.66 -12.88
N VAL A 60 -14.25 -13.57 -13.57
CA VAL A 60 -14.94 -13.18 -14.81
C VAL A 60 -14.73 -14.22 -15.90
N LYS A 61 -13.51 -14.74 -16.04
CA LYS A 61 -13.21 -15.79 -17.02
C LYS A 61 -13.96 -17.09 -16.71
N GLU A 62 -14.01 -17.52 -15.45
CA GLU A 62 -14.81 -18.67 -15.03
C GLU A 62 -16.31 -18.45 -15.31
N PHE A 63 -16.81 -17.22 -15.17
CA PHE A 63 -18.19 -16.90 -15.51
C PHE A 63 -18.47 -17.01 -17.02
N ASP A 64 -17.57 -16.52 -17.86
CA ASP A 64 -17.69 -16.62 -19.32
C ASP A 64 -17.55 -18.09 -19.81
N ASP A 65 -16.61 -18.85 -19.24
CA ASP A 65 -16.38 -20.27 -19.60
C ASP A 65 -17.54 -21.20 -19.15
N ASN A 66 -18.38 -20.79 -18.18
CA ASN A 66 -19.57 -21.53 -17.73
C ASN A 66 -20.86 -21.17 -18.49
N GLN A 67 -20.80 -20.27 -19.48
CA GLN A 67 -21.95 -19.88 -20.32
C GLN A 67 -21.95 -20.55 -21.71
N GLU A 68 -21.02 -21.48 -21.97
CA GLU A 68 -20.96 -22.35 -23.16
C GLU A 68 -21.42 -23.78 -22.83
#